data_AF-A0A7C3X449-F1
#
_entry.id   AF-A0A7C3X449-F1
#
_cell.length_a   1.000
_cell.length_b   1.000
_cell.length_c   1.000
_cell.angle_alpha   90.00
_cell.angle_beta   90.00
_cell.angle_gamma   90.00
#
_symmetry.space_group_name_H-M   'P 1'
#
loop_
_entity.id
_entity.type
_entity.pdbx_description
1 polymer ?
#
loop_
_entity_poly.entity_id
_entity_poly.type
_entity_poly.pdbx_seq_one_letter_code
_entity_poly.pdbx_strand_id
1 'polypeptide(L)'
;MTTITKRIAQVIPPCILLLVVGCATNAGGHLPPGARLVGGGLQISWVPPSDGTAILVEATTGTPVATKAVEAGDAFEFDVSSEGDADVLRAVLPNMPNHAKFLLYFVPSPQED
;
A
#
# COMPACT_ATOMS: atom_id res chain seq x y z
N MET A 1 4.57 -38.75 -58.41
CA MET A 1 5.02 -39.38 -57.15
C MET A 1 5.39 -38.28 -56.19
N THR A 2 4.74 -38.27 -55.04
CA THR A 2 4.49 -37.11 -54.18
C THR A 2 5.16 -37.35 -52.83
N THR A 3 5.99 -36.42 -52.35
CA THR A 3 6.16 -36.23 -50.90
C THR A 3 6.65 -34.81 -50.60
N ILE A 4 5.74 -33.92 -50.22
CA ILE A 4 6.03 -32.63 -49.60
C ILE A 4 5.73 -32.77 -48.11
N THR A 5 6.75 -32.55 -47.30
CA THR A 5 6.77 -32.71 -45.86
C THR A 5 5.88 -31.68 -45.16
N LYS A 6 4.75 -32.18 -44.64
CA LYS A 6 4.05 -31.82 -43.40
C LYS A 6 4.36 -30.42 -42.79
N ARG A 7 3.53 -29.43 -43.11
CA ARG A 7 3.33 -28.23 -42.27
C ARG A 7 2.32 -28.59 -41.18
N ILE A 8 2.78 -28.69 -39.94
CA ILE A 8 1.88 -28.83 -38.78
C ILE A 8 1.78 -27.46 -38.12
N ALA A 9 0.57 -26.93 -38.17
CA ALA A 9 0.10 -25.80 -37.39
C ALA A 9 0.03 -26.18 -35.90
N GLN A 10 0.36 -25.25 -35.00
CA GLN A 10 -0.28 -25.14 -33.68
C GLN A 10 0.13 -23.81 -33.03
N VAL A 11 -0.71 -22.78 -33.13
CA VAL A 11 -1.65 -22.32 -32.08
C VAL A 11 -0.92 -21.53 -30.99
N ILE A 12 -1.01 -20.21 -31.13
CA ILE A 12 -0.77 -19.20 -30.10
C ILE A 12 -1.99 -19.20 -29.17
N PRO A 13 -1.83 -19.24 -27.85
CA PRO A 13 -2.74 -18.54 -26.95
C PRO A 13 -1.96 -17.51 -26.11
N PRO A 14 -2.30 -16.21 -26.20
CA PRO A 14 -1.70 -15.18 -25.38
C PRO A 14 -2.40 -15.20 -24.01
N CYS A 15 -1.86 -15.94 -23.04
CA CYS A 15 -2.24 -15.76 -21.64
C CYS A 15 -1.46 -14.58 -21.07
N ILE A 16 -1.91 -13.39 -21.47
CA ILE A 16 -1.68 -12.14 -20.76
C ILE A 16 -2.32 -12.31 -19.37
N LEU A 17 -1.52 -12.74 -18.40
CA LEU A 17 -1.83 -12.66 -16.98
C LEU A 17 -1.63 -11.22 -16.53
N LEU A 18 -2.60 -10.36 -16.87
CA LEU A 18 -2.81 -9.09 -16.19
C LEU A 18 -3.37 -9.40 -14.81
N LEU A 19 -2.50 -9.72 -13.86
CA LEU A 19 -2.82 -9.69 -12.43
C LEU A 19 -2.92 -8.22 -12.02
N VAL A 20 -4.06 -7.59 -12.35
CA VAL A 20 -4.50 -6.37 -11.67
C VAL A 20 -5.02 -6.81 -10.31
N VAL A 21 -4.10 -7.04 -9.37
CA VAL A 21 -4.46 -7.19 -7.96
C VAL A 21 -5.01 -5.85 -7.50
N GLY A 22 -6.24 -5.89 -6.98
CA GLY A 22 -7.12 -4.74 -6.83
C GLY A 22 -6.60 -3.66 -5.88
N CYS A 23 -6.81 -2.41 -6.29
CA CYS A 23 -6.88 -1.28 -5.38
C CYS A 23 -8.01 -1.51 -4.36
N ALA A 24 -7.66 -1.81 -3.11
CA ALA A 24 -8.57 -1.68 -1.99
C ALA A 24 -8.65 -0.19 -1.59
N THR A 25 -9.39 0.59 -2.38
CA THR A 25 -9.67 2.00 -2.07
C THR A 25 -10.81 2.07 -1.05
N ASN A 26 -10.49 1.84 0.24
CA ASN A 26 -11.41 2.18 1.33
C ASN A 26 -11.24 3.65 1.70
N ALA A 27 -11.78 4.53 0.86
CA ALA A 27 -11.94 5.95 1.16
C ALA A 27 -13.12 6.12 2.13
N GLY A 28 -12.87 5.96 3.44
CA GLY A 28 -13.91 6.18 4.44
C GLY A 28 -13.56 5.69 5.84
N GLY A 29 -12.64 6.38 6.53
CA GLY A 29 -12.54 6.53 7.99
C GLY A 29 -12.53 5.30 8.91
N HIS A 30 -12.65 4.08 8.40
CA HIS A 30 -12.70 2.86 9.18
C HIS A 30 -11.45 2.03 8.90
N LEU A 31 -10.67 1.79 9.94
CA LEU A 31 -9.48 0.94 9.85
C LEU A 31 -9.90 -0.51 9.57
N PRO A 32 -9.12 -1.27 8.79
CA PRO A 32 -9.38 -2.69 8.59
C PRO A 32 -9.37 -3.45 9.92
N PRO A 33 -10.17 -4.54 10.05
CA PRO A 33 -10.08 -5.44 11.19
C PRO A 33 -8.64 -5.93 11.38
N GLY A 34 -8.19 -5.96 12.64
CA GLY A 34 -6.81 -6.36 12.97
C GLY A 34 -5.76 -5.26 12.84
N ALA A 35 -6.14 -4.04 12.45
CA ALA A 35 -5.26 -2.88 12.52
C ALA A 35 -4.81 -2.59 13.95
N ARG A 36 -3.50 -2.48 14.16
CA ARG A 36 -2.88 -2.11 15.45
C ARG A 36 -2.05 -0.85 15.31
N LEU A 37 -2.12 0.03 16.31
CA LEU A 37 -1.29 1.24 16.37
C LEU A 37 0.17 0.83 16.65
N VAL A 38 1.09 1.23 15.77
CA VAL A 38 2.52 0.90 15.87
C VAL A 38 3.43 2.12 15.94
N GLY A 39 2.89 3.32 15.71
CA GLY A 39 3.65 4.55 15.81
C GLY A 39 2.77 5.79 15.62
N GLY A 40 3.39 6.95 15.77
CA GLY A 40 2.74 8.22 15.50
C GLY A 40 3.64 9.41 15.79
N GLY A 41 3.31 10.56 15.22
CA GLY A 41 4.10 11.78 15.33
C GLY A 41 4.07 12.60 14.05
N LEU A 42 5.00 13.57 13.99
CA LEU A 42 5.30 14.33 12.77
C LEU A 42 6.39 13.65 11.93
N GLN A 43 7.18 12.80 12.58
CA GLN A 43 8.19 11.95 11.98
C GLN A 43 8.01 10.53 12.53
N ILE A 44 8.03 9.55 11.64
CA ILE A 44 7.85 8.13 11.97
C ILE A 44 8.93 7.36 11.22
N SER A 45 9.67 6.53 11.96
CA SER A 45 10.53 5.49 11.43
C SER A 45 10.18 4.20 12.16
N TRP A 46 9.64 3.23 11.44
CA TRP A 46 9.14 1.99 12.01
C TRP A 46 9.51 0.81 11.13
N VAL A 47 9.99 -0.27 11.75
CA VAL A 47 10.34 -1.50 11.04
C VAL A 47 9.24 -2.55 11.27
N PRO A 48 8.58 -3.03 10.20
CA PRO A 48 7.58 -4.08 10.29
C PRO A 48 8.19 -5.39 10.79
N PRO A 49 7.55 -6.06 11.77
CA PRO A 49 7.99 -7.38 12.23
C PRO A 49 7.60 -8.52 11.27
N SER A 50 6.71 -8.24 10.33
CA SER A 50 6.19 -9.18 9.33
C SER A 50 5.68 -8.39 8.12
N ASP A 51 5.43 -9.08 7.02
CA ASP A 51 4.75 -8.49 5.86
C ASP A 51 3.33 -8.06 6.24
N GLY A 52 2.84 -7.01 5.58
CA GLY A 52 1.50 -6.50 5.80
C GLY A 52 1.22 -5.16 5.16
N THR A 53 0.30 -4.42 5.76
CA THR A 53 -0.14 -3.10 5.29
C THR A 53 0.05 -2.06 6.38
N ALA A 54 0.79 -1.00 6.06
CA ALA A 54 0.90 0.22 6.85
C ALA A 54 -0.18 1.22 6.41
N ILE A 55 -0.87 1.81 7.38
CA ILE A 55 -1.94 2.80 7.15
C ILE A 55 -1.62 4.03 7.99
N LEU A 56 -1.30 5.14 7.33
CA LEU A 56 -1.06 6.42 7.96
C LEU A 56 -2.36 7.19 8.05
N VAL A 57 -2.71 7.68 9.23
CA VAL A 57 -3.98 8.36 9.51
C VAL A 57 -3.71 9.68 10.22
N GLU A 58 -4.39 10.76 9.82
CA GLU A 58 -4.38 12.01 10.58
C GLU A 58 -5.31 11.88 11.80
N ALA A 59 -4.78 12.15 12.98
CA ALA A 59 -5.38 11.81 14.26
C ALA A 59 -6.64 12.62 14.58
N THR A 60 -6.74 13.86 14.10
CA THR A 60 -7.85 14.78 14.43
C THR A 60 -9.11 14.42 13.65
N THR A 61 -8.96 14.15 12.37
CA THR A 61 -10.04 13.89 11.42
C THR A 61 -10.29 12.40 11.20
N GLY A 62 -9.32 11.55 11.55
CA GLY A 62 -9.37 10.11 11.23
C GLY A 62 -9.16 9.81 9.75
N THR A 63 -8.70 10.80 8.97
CA THR A 63 -8.54 10.66 7.52
C THR A 63 -7.32 9.80 7.19
N PRO A 64 -7.48 8.71 6.43
CA PRO A 64 -6.33 7.96 5.90
C PRO A 64 -5.56 8.82 4.92
N VAL A 65 -4.27 9.00 5.16
CA VAL A 65 -3.35 9.79 4.33
C VAL A 65 -2.64 8.89 3.31
N ALA A 66 -2.17 7.74 3.78
CA ALA A 66 -1.43 6.80 2.96
C ALA A 66 -1.76 5.37 3.39
N THR A 67 -1.77 4.46 2.42
CA THR A 67 -1.87 3.02 2.64
C THR A 67 -0.83 2.36 1.76
N LYS A 68 0.06 1.57 2.35
CA LYS A 68 1.19 0.98 1.64
C LYS A 68 1.43 -0.45 2.13
N ALA A 69 1.70 -1.37 1.19
CA ALA A 69 2.25 -2.66 1.53
C ALA A 69 3.67 -2.50 2.10
N VAL A 70 4.00 -3.25 3.13
CA VAL A 70 5.31 -3.25 3.77
C VAL A 70 5.81 -4.67 3.92
N GLU A 71 7.12 -4.84 3.78
CA GLU A 71 7.81 -6.12 3.94
C GLU A 71 8.52 -6.16 5.30
N ALA A 72 8.68 -7.36 5.85
CA ALA A 72 9.35 -7.56 7.13
C ALA A 72 10.80 -7.04 7.05
N GLY A 73 11.19 -6.21 8.02
CA GLY A 73 12.55 -5.65 8.08
C GLY A 73 12.77 -4.38 7.27
N ASP A 74 11.85 -4.01 6.37
CA ASP A 74 11.96 -2.80 5.56
C ASP A 74 11.32 -1.60 6.27
N ALA A 75 12.12 -0.59 6.57
CA ALA A 75 11.65 0.58 7.30
C ALA A 75 10.55 1.34 6.55
N PHE A 76 9.44 1.58 7.23
CA PHE A 76 8.47 2.60 6.87
C PHE A 76 8.95 3.93 7.43
N GLU A 77 9.09 4.92 6.55
CA GLU A 77 9.46 6.28 6.90
C GLU A 77 8.37 7.26 6.49
N PHE A 78 8.14 8.24 7.34
CA PHE A 78 7.26 9.37 7.09
C PHE A 78 7.79 10.59 7.84
N ASP A 79 7.85 11.74 7.18
CA ASP A 79 8.18 13.02 7.78
C ASP A 79 7.36 14.13 7.12
N VAL A 80 6.52 14.81 7.90
CA VAL A 80 5.71 15.95 7.44
C VAL A 80 6.53 17.06 6.77
N SER A 81 7.82 17.15 7.11
CA SER A 81 8.76 18.15 6.60
C SER A 81 9.46 17.70 5.31
N SER A 82 9.36 16.42 4.93
CA SER A 82 9.90 15.93 3.66
C SER A 82 9.06 16.45 2.51
N GLU A 83 9.70 16.88 1.42
CA GLU A 83 8.96 17.41 0.25
C GLU A 83 8.01 16.35 -0.34
N GLY A 84 8.43 15.09 -0.36
CA GLY A 84 7.63 13.97 -0.89
C GLY A 84 6.35 13.72 -0.09
N ASP A 85 6.44 13.69 1.24
CA ASP A 85 5.25 13.48 2.08
C ASP A 85 4.37 14.73 2.15
N ALA A 86 4.98 15.92 2.15
CA ALA A 86 4.25 17.18 2.16
C ALA A 86 3.31 17.32 0.95
N ASP A 87 3.71 16.85 -0.23
CA ASP A 87 2.86 16.87 -1.43
C ASP A 87 1.68 15.91 -1.32
N VAL A 88 1.90 14.70 -0.79
CA VAL A 88 0.81 13.74 -0.50
C VAL A 88 -0.17 14.33 0.50
N LEU A 89 0.34 14.95 1.56
CA LEU A 89 -0.47 15.60 2.59
C LEU A 89 -1.31 16.74 2.03
N ARG A 90 -0.77 17.60 1.17
CA ARG A 90 -1.55 18.68 0.55
C ARG A 90 -2.66 18.16 -0.36
N ALA A 91 -2.42 17.04 -1.04
CA ALA A 91 -3.41 16.43 -1.93
C ALA A 91 -4.59 15.82 -1.16
N VAL A 92 -4.33 15.17 -0.02
CA VAL A 92 -5.34 14.44 0.76
C VAL A 92 -5.94 15.29 1.90
N LEU A 93 -5.17 16.24 2.43
CA LEU A 93 -5.51 17.13 3.53
C LEU A 93 -5.20 18.60 3.17
N PRO A 94 -5.95 19.20 2.23
CA PRO A 94 -5.69 20.57 1.76
C PRO A 94 -5.78 21.64 2.86
N ASN A 95 -6.51 21.35 3.95
CA ASN A 95 -6.60 22.20 5.13
C ASN A 95 -5.98 21.50 6.35
N MET A 96 -4.72 21.05 6.22
CA MET A 96 -4.02 20.37 7.30
C MET A 96 -3.98 21.26 8.56
N PRO A 97 -4.45 20.78 9.72
CA PRO A 97 -4.34 21.53 10.96
C PRO A 97 -2.88 21.84 11.29
N ASN A 98 -2.60 23.03 11.82
CA ASN A 98 -1.25 23.41 12.32
C ASN A 98 -0.71 22.47 13.42
N HIS A 99 -1.59 21.67 14.03
CA HIS A 99 -1.26 20.68 15.06
C HIS A 99 -1.64 19.25 14.63
N ALA A 100 -1.68 18.99 13.31
CA ALA A 100 -1.93 17.66 12.78
C ALA A 100 -0.94 16.67 13.39
N LYS A 101 -1.45 15.54 13.87
CA LYS A 101 -0.65 14.42 14.34
C LYS A 101 -0.98 13.23 13.47
N PHE A 102 0.01 12.44 13.11
CA PHE A 102 -0.22 11.23 12.33
C PHE A 102 -0.07 10.00 13.20
N LEU A 103 -0.89 9.00 12.94
CA LEU A 103 -0.89 7.69 13.57
C LEU A 103 -0.60 6.66 12.50
N LEU A 104 0.32 5.75 12.79
CA LEU A 104 0.65 4.63 11.92
C LEU A 104 0.00 3.36 12.47
N TYR A 105 -0.91 2.80 11.68
CA TYR A 105 -1.51 1.50 11.94
C TYR A 105 -0.88 0.44 11.05
N PHE A 106 -0.82 -0.79 11.56
CA PHE A 106 -0.33 -1.94 10.82
C PHE A 106 -1.35 -3.08 10.84
N VAL A 107 -1.54 -3.72 9.69
CA VAL A 107 -2.35 -4.92 9.50
C VAL A 107 -1.42 -6.01 8.93
N PRO A 108 -1.09 -7.08 9.68
CA PRO A 108 -0.29 -8.18 9.13
C PRO A 108 -0.98 -8.85 7.96
N SER A 109 -0.20 -9.30 6.97
CA SER A 109 -0.70 -10.22 5.96
C SER A 109 -1.05 -11.57 6.61
N PRO A 110 -2.03 -12.32 6.07
CA PRO A 110 -2.22 -13.72 6.43
C PRO A 110 -0.90 -14.48 6.18
N GLN A 111 -0.44 -15.25 7.16
CA GLN A 111 0.65 -16.18 6.92
C GLN A 111 0.08 -17.36 6.13
N GLU A 112 0.65 -17.64 4.96
CA GLU A 112 0.40 -18.90 4.26
C GLU A 112 1.24 -19.97 4.98
N ASP A 113 0.58 -20.83 5.76
CA ASP A 113 1.18 -22.01 6.40
C ASP A 113 1.56 -23.10 5.38
#